data_AF-A0A2S2R5M0-F1
#
_entry.id   AF-A0A2S2R5M0-F1
#
_cell.length_a   1.000
_cell.length_b   1.000
_cell.length_c   1.000
_cell.angle_alpha   90.00
_cell.angle_beta   90.00
_cell.angle_gamma   90.00
#
_symmetry.space_group_name_H-M   'P 1'
#
loop_
_entity.id
_entity.type
_entity.pdbx_description
1 polymer ?
#
loop_
_entity_poly.entity_id
_entity_poly.type
_entity_poly.pdbx_seq_one_letter_code
_entity_poly.pdbx_strand_id
1 'polypeptide(L)'
;MKDDPRLQSILLIKNCNPNQSKVKICIELLIFYIENIIKYQDVEMYREIRLSSQIVKENVLPIKGAIEFLESIGFTKKKLLMEDHEEEFLVLEDSMDDLALLENSINDLKSVKRIELVLDRNVQVLLPSNAEIKMDHQKGAEELENQIVLKIQNMEIEKQNSSNTNYKYCLIRIKFPDYLILQGIFDVNERLSNLLDFIKESLFNENLPFKLKLVDGRTIGYADKNMTLSELNLVPTAFLLFIIDPLYTKKNQKYPYLKTELLLLV
;
A
#
# COMPACT_ATOMS: atom_id res chain seq x y z
N MET A 1 8.19 -19.22 -11.41
CA MET A 1 7.13 -18.20 -11.29
C MET A 1 7.48 -16.85 -11.92
N LYS A 2 8.68 -16.63 -12.48
CA LYS A 2 9.09 -15.30 -12.97
C LYS A 2 8.68 -14.95 -14.40
N ASP A 3 8.21 -15.90 -15.22
CA ASP A 3 8.14 -15.68 -16.68
C ASP A 3 6.85 -16.20 -17.32
N ASP A 4 5.67 -15.93 -16.74
CA ASP A 4 4.40 -16.10 -17.48
C ASP A 4 3.94 -14.72 -18.01
N PRO A 5 4.14 -14.43 -19.31
CA PRO A 5 3.77 -13.15 -19.91
C PRO A 5 2.29 -12.83 -19.74
N ARG A 6 1.41 -13.84 -19.70
CA ARG A 6 -0.03 -13.67 -19.53
C ARG A 6 -0.34 -13.12 -18.14
N LEU A 7 0.19 -13.77 -17.10
CA LEU A 7 -0.03 -13.35 -15.71
C LEU A 7 0.55 -11.95 -15.47
N GLN A 8 1.73 -11.66 -16.04
CA GLN A 8 2.35 -10.34 -15.95
C GLN A 8 1.45 -9.25 -16.54
N SER A 9 0.89 -9.48 -17.73
CA SER A 9 -0.03 -8.54 -18.37
C SER A 9 -1.31 -8.33 -17.57
N ILE A 10 -1.89 -9.39 -16.99
CA ILE A 10 -3.05 -9.28 -16.09
C ILE A 10 -2.73 -8.44 -14.85
N LEU A 11 -1.54 -8.61 -14.27
CA LEU A 11 -1.09 -7.81 -13.13
C LEU A 11 -0.89 -6.34 -13.50
N LEU A 12 -0.38 -6.03 -14.70
CA LEU A 12 -0.28 -4.66 -15.21
C LEU A 12 -1.65 -4.02 -15.35
N ILE A 13 -2.62 -4.72 -15.95
CA ILE A 13 -4.00 -4.25 -16.12
C ILE A 13 -4.60 -3.86 -14.76
N LYS A 14 -4.47 -4.74 -13.75
CA LYS A 14 -5.13 -4.55 -12.44
C LYS A 14 -4.43 -3.56 -11.52
N ASN A 15 -3.10 -3.48 -11.55
CA ASN A 15 -2.33 -2.71 -10.56
C ASN A 15 -1.85 -1.35 -11.07
N CYS A 16 -1.55 -1.22 -12.37
CA CYS A 16 -0.85 -0.05 -12.92
C CYS A 16 -1.78 0.98 -13.60
N ASN A 17 -3.10 0.83 -13.46
CA ASN A 17 -4.09 1.72 -14.05
C ASN A 17 -4.92 2.44 -12.95
N PRO A 18 -4.94 3.80 -12.94
CA PRO A 18 -5.57 4.56 -11.85
C PRO A 18 -7.10 4.49 -11.87
N ASN A 19 -7.71 4.48 -13.06
CA ASN A 19 -9.16 4.48 -13.20
C ASN A 19 -9.73 3.05 -13.17
N GLN A 20 -10.19 2.64 -12.00
CA GLN A 20 -10.70 1.28 -11.77
C GLN A 20 -11.99 0.97 -12.53
N SER A 21 -12.83 1.96 -12.83
CA SER A 21 -14.04 1.76 -13.64
C SER A 21 -13.67 1.40 -15.07
N LYS A 22 -12.70 2.10 -15.66
CA LYS A 22 -12.20 1.77 -17.01
C LYS A 22 -11.50 0.41 -17.06
N VAL A 23 -10.78 0.05 -16.00
CA VAL A 23 -10.13 -1.28 -15.88
C VAL A 23 -11.18 -2.39 -15.93
N LYS A 24 -12.30 -2.25 -15.21
CA LYS A 24 -13.38 -3.25 -15.25
C LYS A 24 -13.98 -3.40 -16.65
N ILE A 25 -14.30 -2.28 -17.30
CA ILE A 25 -14.83 -2.28 -18.67
C ILE A 25 -13.85 -2.96 -19.64
N CYS A 26 -12.55 -2.67 -19.50
CA CYS A 26 -11.52 -3.30 -20.31
C CYS A 26 -11.47 -4.82 -20.11
N ILE A 27 -11.48 -5.29 -18.85
CA ILE A 27 -11.49 -6.72 -18.54
C ILE A 27 -12.73 -7.41 -19.11
N GLU A 28 -13.91 -6.79 -19.00
CA GLU A 28 -15.15 -7.31 -19.59
C GLU A 28 -15.06 -7.43 -21.11
N LEU A 29 -14.48 -6.44 -21.79
CA LEU A 29 -14.25 -6.49 -23.23
C LEU A 29 -13.24 -7.57 -23.64
N LEU A 30 -12.14 -7.72 -22.90
CA LEU A 30 -11.14 -8.77 -23.16
C LEU A 30 -11.76 -10.16 -23.00
N ILE A 31 -12.57 -10.38 -21.96
CA ILE A 31 -13.31 -11.63 -21.77
C ILE A 31 -14.29 -11.84 -22.92
N PHE A 32 -15.04 -10.82 -23.31
CA PHE A 32 -15.99 -10.91 -24.43
C PHE A 32 -15.32 -11.30 -25.75
N TYR A 33 -14.15 -10.74 -26.06
CA TYR A 33 -13.39 -11.12 -27.26
C TYR A 33 -13.00 -12.60 -27.23
N ILE A 34 -12.47 -13.07 -26.10
CA ILE A 34 -12.07 -14.48 -25.95
C ILE A 34 -13.29 -15.42 -26.00
N GLU A 35 -14.38 -15.07 -25.32
CA GLU A 35 -15.62 -15.87 -25.31
C GLU A 35 -16.22 -16.00 -26.72
N ASN A 36 -16.17 -14.94 -27.53
CA ASN A 36 -16.63 -15.01 -28.93
C ASN A 36 -15.77 -15.95 -29.78
N ILE A 37 -14.45 -15.94 -29.59
CA ILE A 37 -13.53 -16.83 -30.31
C ILE A 37 -13.79 -18.30 -29.94
N ILE A 38 -13.97 -18.58 -28.65
CA ILE A 38 -14.27 -19.94 -28.18
C ILE A 38 -15.62 -20.43 -28.73
N LYS A 39 -16.62 -19.55 -28.77
CA LYS A 39 -17.99 -19.88 -29.19
C LYS A 39 -18.15 -20.01 -30.71
N TYR A 40 -17.46 -19.18 -31.49
CA TYR A 40 -17.60 -19.07 -32.94
C TYR A 40 -16.27 -19.36 -33.64
N GLN A 41 -15.76 -20.58 -33.45
CA GLN A 41 -14.42 -20.99 -33.88
C GLN A 41 -14.22 -20.89 -35.40
N ASP A 42 -15.27 -21.14 -36.19
CA ASP A 42 -15.21 -21.15 -37.66
C ASP A 42 -15.29 -19.76 -38.29
N VAL A 43 -15.50 -18.71 -37.49
CA VAL A 43 -15.77 -17.36 -38.00
C VAL A 43 -14.55 -16.46 -37.80
N GLU A 44 -13.82 -16.22 -38.88
CA GLU A 44 -12.58 -15.42 -38.90
C GLU A 44 -12.75 -14.01 -38.34
N MET A 45 -13.92 -13.37 -38.54
CA MET A 45 -14.17 -12.01 -38.07
C MET A 45 -14.02 -11.83 -36.55
N TYR A 46 -14.21 -12.89 -35.76
CA TYR A 46 -14.06 -12.83 -34.30
C TYR A 46 -12.60 -13.00 -33.85
N ARG A 47 -11.72 -13.44 -34.75
CA ARG A 47 -10.27 -13.57 -34.52
C ARG A 47 -9.51 -12.30 -34.90
N GLU A 48 -10.21 -11.30 -35.43
CA GLU A 48 -9.64 -10.02 -35.84
C GLU A 48 -10.20 -8.87 -34.98
N ILE A 49 -9.32 -8.11 -34.36
CA ILE A 49 -9.68 -6.91 -33.58
C ILE A 49 -9.07 -5.69 -34.26
N ARG A 50 -9.93 -4.86 -34.82
CA ARG A 50 -9.55 -3.60 -35.48
C ARG A 50 -9.13 -2.55 -34.44
N LEU A 51 -7.86 -2.14 -34.43
CA LEU A 51 -7.35 -1.16 -33.47
C LEU A 51 -7.91 0.24 -33.70
N SER A 52 -8.41 0.54 -34.91
CA SER A 52 -9.03 1.83 -35.21
C SER A 52 -10.46 1.97 -34.66
N SER A 53 -11.07 0.88 -34.19
CA SER A 53 -12.42 0.86 -33.60
C SER A 53 -12.52 1.77 -32.37
N GLN A 54 -13.62 2.52 -32.26
CA GLN A 54 -13.84 3.45 -31.15
C GLN A 54 -13.83 2.72 -29.80
N ILE A 55 -14.43 1.53 -29.73
CA ILE A 55 -14.49 0.72 -28.52
C ILE A 55 -13.07 0.38 -28.03
N VAL A 56 -12.19 -0.03 -28.95
CA VAL A 56 -10.80 -0.42 -28.66
C VAL A 56 -9.98 0.82 -28.27
N LYS A 57 -10.13 1.93 -29.01
CA LYS A 57 -9.44 3.20 -28.71
C LYS A 57 -9.76 3.78 -27.34
N GLU A 58 -11.00 3.68 -26.90
CA GLU A 58 -11.43 4.28 -25.64
C GLU A 58 -11.21 3.38 -24.42
N ASN A 59 -11.33 2.06 -24.59
CA ASN A 59 -11.43 1.12 -23.48
C ASN A 59 -10.29 0.10 -23.40
N VAL A 60 -9.55 -0.15 -24.49
CA VAL A 60 -8.47 -1.14 -24.52
C VAL A 60 -7.10 -0.46 -24.64
N LEU A 61 -6.89 0.39 -25.66
CA LEU A 61 -5.61 1.09 -25.87
C LEU A 61 -5.12 1.94 -24.68
N PRO A 62 -5.98 2.64 -23.91
CA PRO A 62 -5.52 3.46 -22.79
C PRO A 62 -5.11 2.66 -21.55
N ILE A 63 -5.40 1.35 -21.53
CA ILE A 63 -5.16 0.47 -20.38
C ILE A 63 -3.82 -0.24 -20.56
N LYS A 64 -2.90 0.02 -19.63
CA LYS A 64 -1.58 -0.62 -19.63
C LYS A 64 -1.72 -2.12 -19.40
N GLY A 65 -1.02 -2.93 -20.20
CA GLY A 65 -1.05 -4.39 -20.12
C GLY A 65 -2.14 -5.05 -20.97
N ALA A 66 -3.10 -4.30 -21.52
CA ALA A 66 -4.22 -4.87 -22.26
C ALA A 66 -3.81 -5.45 -23.63
N ILE A 67 -2.92 -4.77 -24.34
CA ILE A 67 -2.42 -5.24 -25.64
C ILE A 67 -1.41 -6.36 -25.45
N GLU A 68 -0.54 -6.24 -24.45
CA GLU A 68 0.43 -7.27 -24.07
C GLU A 68 -0.27 -8.56 -23.63
N PHE A 69 -1.46 -8.45 -23.00
CA PHE A 69 -2.30 -9.59 -22.70
C PHE A 69 -2.83 -10.27 -23.97
N LEU A 70 -3.37 -9.52 -24.93
CA LEU A 70 -3.83 -10.07 -26.21
C LEU A 70 -2.66 -10.73 -26.97
N GLU A 71 -1.48 -10.13 -26.97
CA GLU A 71 -0.28 -10.74 -27.56
C GLU A 71 0.13 -12.03 -26.85
N SER A 72 -0.01 -12.10 -25.52
CA SER A 72 0.33 -13.29 -24.74
C SER A 72 -0.59 -14.49 -24.97
N ILE A 73 -1.81 -14.26 -25.47
CA ILE A 73 -2.77 -15.32 -25.83
C ILE A 73 -2.69 -15.70 -27.31
N GLY A 74 -1.78 -15.09 -28.08
CA GLY A 74 -1.52 -15.45 -29.48
C GLY A 74 -1.92 -14.40 -30.52
N PHE A 75 -2.48 -13.25 -30.12
CA PHE A 75 -2.75 -12.18 -31.11
C PHE A 75 -1.46 -11.56 -31.63
N THR A 76 -1.42 -11.28 -32.92
CA THR A 76 -0.30 -10.60 -33.56
C THR A 76 -0.77 -9.31 -34.23
N LYS A 77 0.01 -8.24 -34.07
CA LYS A 77 -0.26 -6.96 -34.75
C LYS A 77 0.08 -7.09 -36.23
N LYS A 78 -0.90 -6.87 -37.10
CA LYS A 78 -0.74 -6.85 -38.56
C LYS A 78 -1.28 -5.55 -39.13
N LYS A 79 -0.60 -5.05 -40.17
CA LYS A 79 -1.09 -3.95 -41.00
C LYS A 79 -1.74 -4.55 -42.23
N LEU A 80 -3.03 -4.31 -42.39
CA LEU A 80 -3.82 -4.76 -43.52
C LEU A 80 -4.18 -3.56 -44.40
N LEU A 81 -4.01 -3.72 -45.70
CA LEU A 81 -4.44 -2.74 -46.70
C LEU A 81 -5.96 -2.89 -46.89
N MET A 82 -6.71 -1.93 -46.37
CA MET A 82 -8.10 -1.71 -46.74
C MET A 82 -8.13 -0.80 -47.97
N GLU A 83 -9.21 -0.86 -48.76
CA GLU A 83 -9.38 -0.28 -50.11
C GLU A 83 -8.51 0.95 -50.47
N ASP A 84 -8.37 1.97 -49.59
CA ASP A 84 -7.54 3.17 -49.81
C ASP A 84 -6.60 3.56 -48.65
N HIS A 85 -6.47 2.73 -47.59
CA HIS A 85 -5.63 3.06 -46.43
C HIS A 85 -5.13 1.83 -45.66
N GLU A 86 -3.96 1.97 -45.03
CA GLU A 86 -3.42 0.95 -44.11
C GLU A 86 -4.09 1.03 -42.74
N GLU A 87 -4.53 -0.12 -42.21
CA GLU A 87 -5.08 -0.23 -40.86
C GLU A 87 -4.42 -1.32 -40.03
N GLU A 88 -4.32 -1.08 -38.73
CA GLU A 88 -3.74 -2.02 -37.78
C GLU A 88 -4.83 -2.90 -37.14
N PHE A 89 -4.59 -4.21 -37.20
CA PHE A 89 -5.42 -5.25 -36.61
C PHE A 89 -4.59 -6.10 -35.66
N LEU A 90 -5.25 -6.62 -34.63
CA LEU A 90 -4.76 -7.77 -33.88
C LEU A 90 -5.44 -9.02 -34.45
N VAL A 91 -4.65 -9.97 -34.95
CA VAL A 91 -5.15 -11.20 -35.58
C VAL A 91 -4.63 -12.41 -34.83
N LEU A 92 -5.54 -13.33 -34.48
CA LEU A 92 -5.20 -14.63 -33.91
C LEU A 92 -5.11 -15.68 -35.04
N GLU A 93 -3.93 -16.26 -35.24
CA GLU A 93 -3.72 -17.34 -36.21
C GLU A 93 -4.22 -18.69 -35.68
N ASP A 94 -4.65 -19.58 -36.57
CA ASP A 94 -5.27 -20.87 -36.20
C ASP A 94 -4.27 -21.78 -35.47
N SER A 95 -4.49 -21.99 -34.18
CA SER A 95 -3.79 -23.00 -33.40
C SER A 95 -4.81 -23.82 -32.60
N MET A 96 -4.90 -25.13 -32.92
CA MET A 96 -5.81 -26.07 -32.26
C MET A 96 -5.50 -26.30 -30.78
N ASP A 97 -4.34 -25.84 -30.29
CA ASP A 97 -3.90 -25.91 -28.89
C ASP A 97 -4.40 -24.69 -28.06
N ASP A 98 -5.10 -23.73 -28.67
CA ASP A 98 -5.41 -22.43 -28.05
C ASP A 98 -6.64 -22.44 -27.14
N LEU A 99 -7.61 -23.35 -27.33
CA LEU A 99 -8.89 -23.26 -26.62
C LEU A 99 -8.76 -23.40 -25.10
N ALA A 100 -7.96 -24.38 -24.64
CA ALA A 100 -7.69 -24.57 -23.22
C ALA A 100 -6.92 -23.37 -22.63
N LEU A 101 -6.03 -22.75 -23.42
CA LEU A 101 -5.31 -21.55 -23.02
C LEU A 101 -6.24 -20.34 -22.90
N LEU A 102 -7.17 -20.16 -23.84
CA LEU A 102 -8.17 -19.10 -23.84
C LEU A 102 -9.12 -19.22 -22.63
N GLU A 103 -9.58 -20.42 -22.31
CA GLU A 103 -10.41 -20.67 -21.11
C GLU A 103 -9.64 -20.35 -19.81
N ASN A 104 -8.39 -20.80 -19.72
CA ASN A 104 -7.53 -20.47 -18.58
C ASN A 104 -7.29 -18.96 -18.47
N SER A 105 -7.14 -18.26 -19.60
CA SER A 105 -6.96 -16.81 -19.65
C SER A 105 -8.18 -16.04 -19.13
N ILE A 106 -9.39 -16.51 -19.43
CA ILE A 106 -10.64 -15.97 -18.85
C ILE A 106 -10.65 -16.19 -17.33
N ASN A 107 -10.28 -17.39 -16.87
CA ASN A 107 -10.25 -17.71 -15.45
C ASN A 107 -9.22 -16.86 -14.69
N ASP A 108 -8.05 -16.61 -15.27
CA ASP A 108 -7.02 -15.73 -14.69
C ASP A 108 -7.51 -14.27 -14.63
N LEU A 109 -8.16 -13.78 -15.70
CA LEU A 109 -8.75 -12.44 -15.72
C LEU A 109 -9.84 -12.26 -14.65
N LYS A 110 -10.63 -13.30 -14.33
CA LYS A 110 -11.65 -13.26 -13.28
C LYS A 110 -11.07 -13.43 -11.88
N SER A 111 -10.07 -14.31 -11.71
CA SER A 111 -9.59 -14.74 -10.39
C SER A 111 -8.50 -13.84 -9.79
N VAL A 112 -7.60 -13.28 -10.60
CA VAL A 112 -6.45 -12.51 -10.10
C VAL A 112 -6.94 -11.29 -9.33
N LYS A 113 -6.58 -11.15 -8.06
CA LYS A 113 -6.94 -9.96 -7.28
C LYS A 113 -5.88 -8.88 -7.47
N ARG A 114 -6.30 -7.61 -7.32
CA ARG A 114 -5.36 -6.49 -7.24
C ARG A 114 -4.43 -6.71 -6.05
N ILE A 115 -3.16 -6.42 -6.23
CA ILE A 115 -2.20 -6.45 -5.12
C ILE A 115 -2.50 -5.25 -4.23
N GLU A 116 -2.93 -5.54 -3.00
CA GLU A 116 -3.05 -4.53 -1.96
C GLU A 116 -1.65 -4.25 -1.43
N LEU A 117 -1.20 -3.00 -1.55
CA LEU A 117 0.06 -2.58 -0.96
C LEU A 117 -0.14 -2.55 0.56
N VAL A 118 0.38 -3.55 1.25
CA VAL A 118 0.46 -3.56 2.72
C VAL A 118 1.69 -2.75 3.10
N LEU A 119 1.49 -1.71 3.92
CA LEU A 119 2.60 -0.96 4.49
C LEU A 119 3.36 -1.87 5.46
N ASP A 120 4.63 -2.13 5.17
CA ASP A 120 5.52 -2.72 6.15
C ASP A 120 5.74 -1.69 7.26
N ARG A 121 5.23 -1.99 8.46
CA ARG A 121 5.30 -1.11 9.62
C ARG A 121 6.74 -0.89 10.08
N ASN A 122 7.70 -1.67 9.57
CA ASN A 122 9.12 -1.63 9.91
C ASN A 122 9.32 -1.58 11.44
N VAL A 123 8.74 -2.60 12.10
CA VAL A 123 8.67 -2.65 13.56
C VAL A 123 10.08 -2.75 14.13
N GLN A 124 10.46 -1.79 14.95
CA GLN A 124 11.74 -1.77 15.65
C GLN A 124 11.51 -1.61 17.15
N VAL A 125 12.25 -2.37 17.94
CA VAL A 125 12.33 -2.22 19.40
C VAL A 125 13.68 -1.61 19.72
N LEU A 126 13.65 -0.41 20.31
CA LEU A 126 14.87 0.32 20.66
C LEU A 126 15.10 0.29 22.17
N LEU A 127 16.33 -0.01 22.58
CA LEU A 127 16.81 0.27 23.93
C LEU A 127 16.93 1.80 24.14
N PRO A 128 16.79 2.29 25.39
CA PRO A 128 16.93 3.72 25.70
C PRO A 128 18.22 4.34 25.15
N SER A 129 19.33 3.60 25.19
CA SER A 129 20.66 4.01 24.71
C SER A 129 20.71 4.35 23.21
N ASN A 130 19.86 3.71 22.40
CA ASN A 130 19.83 3.89 20.94
C ASN A 130 18.73 4.88 20.51
N ALA A 131 17.84 5.26 21.44
CA ALA A 131 16.81 6.28 21.25
C ALA A 131 17.25 7.67 21.74
N GLU A 132 18.32 7.74 22.54
CA GLU A 132 19.00 8.98 22.84
C GLU A 132 19.75 9.45 21.58
N ILE A 133 19.32 10.60 21.07
CA ILE A 133 20.17 11.48 20.25
C ILE A 133 21.53 11.51 20.93
N LYS A 134 22.60 11.21 20.21
CA LYS A 134 23.98 11.49 20.65
C LYS A 134 24.08 12.98 20.98
N MET A 135 23.78 13.34 22.22
CA MET A 135 24.16 14.60 22.82
C MET A 135 25.47 14.33 23.53
N ASP A 136 26.55 14.31 22.75
CA ASP A 136 27.88 14.45 23.29
C ASP A 136 27.94 15.77 24.06
N HIS A 137 28.19 15.69 25.36
CA HIS A 137 28.36 16.86 26.18
C HIS A 137 29.62 17.65 25.79
N GLN A 138 29.50 18.97 25.98
CA GLN A 138 30.56 19.98 26.22
C GLN A 138 30.98 20.83 25.02
N LYS A 139 30.32 22.00 24.88
CA LYS A 139 30.90 23.36 25.08
C LYS A 139 29.92 24.44 24.57
N GLY A 140 29.85 25.57 25.30
CA GLY A 140 29.36 26.87 24.79
C GLY A 140 27.88 27.19 24.99
N ALA A 141 27.53 27.93 26.07
CA ALA A 141 26.18 28.44 26.31
C ALA A 141 25.72 29.50 25.29
N GLU A 142 26.64 30.15 24.57
CA GLU A 142 26.33 31.21 23.60
C GLU A 142 25.97 30.68 22.19
N GLU A 143 26.51 29.52 21.79
CA GLU A 143 26.11 28.85 20.54
C GLU A 143 24.74 28.17 20.67
N LEU A 144 24.37 27.79 21.90
CA LEU A 144 23.07 27.22 22.21
C LEU A 144 21.94 28.24 22.01
N GLU A 145 22.13 29.51 22.39
CA GLU A 145 21.11 30.55 22.17
C GLU A 145 20.91 30.86 20.69
N ASN A 146 21.99 30.98 19.91
CA ASN A 146 21.90 31.17 18.46
C ASN A 146 21.28 29.96 17.77
N GLN A 147 21.61 28.73 18.18
CA GLN A 147 20.95 27.52 17.66
C GLN A 147 19.51 27.37 18.14
N ILE A 148 19.15 27.78 19.35
CA ILE A 148 17.77 27.78 19.83
C ILE A 148 16.93 28.78 19.04
N VAL A 149 17.44 30.01 18.82
CA VAL A 149 16.75 31.03 18.03
C VAL A 149 16.63 30.60 16.55
N LEU A 150 17.69 30.06 15.95
CA LEU A 150 17.66 29.52 14.59
C LEU A 150 16.71 28.32 14.46
N LYS A 151 16.58 27.50 15.51
CA LYS A 151 15.68 26.34 15.52
C LYS A 151 14.23 26.73 15.75
N ILE A 152 13.96 27.79 16.52
CA ILE A 152 12.63 28.40 16.65
C ILE A 152 12.24 29.04 15.31
N GLN A 153 13.13 29.80 14.68
CA GLN A 153 12.89 30.41 13.37
C GLN A 153 12.71 29.36 12.27
N ASN A 154 13.50 28.29 12.25
CA ASN A 154 13.31 27.19 11.30
C ASN A 154 12.02 26.39 11.58
N MET A 155 11.65 26.16 12.84
CA MET A 155 10.34 25.58 13.18
C MET A 155 9.17 26.50 12.77
N GLU A 156 9.37 27.82 12.79
CA GLU A 156 8.35 28.81 12.43
C GLU A 156 8.24 28.95 10.89
N ILE A 157 9.36 28.87 10.17
CA ILE A 157 9.45 28.76 8.70
C ILE A 157 8.89 27.40 8.23
N GLU A 158 9.14 26.31 8.95
CA GLU A 158 8.53 24.99 8.67
C GLU A 158 7.04 24.98 8.99
N LYS A 159 6.58 25.65 10.06
CA LYS A 159 5.14 25.84 10.33
C LYS A 159 4.45 26.67 9.24
N GLN A 160 5.11 27.69 8.69
CA GLN A 160 4.58 28.48 7.58
C GLN A 160 4.62 27.72 6.24
N ASN A 161 5.65 26.91 5.99
CA ASN A 161 5.79 26.09 4.78
C ASN A 161 5.02 24.75 4.80
N SER A 162 4.57 24.28 5.97
CA SER A 162 3.82 23.01 6.12
C SER A 162 2.34 23.13 5.88
N SER A 163 1.85 24.30 5.49
CA SER A 163 0.46 24.51 5.05
C SER A 163 0.07 23.63 3.86
N ASN A 164 1.02 22.97 3.18
CA ASN A 164 0.75 22.24 1.94
C ASN A 164 1.63 21.00 1.67
N THR A 165 2.25 20.38 2.68
CA THR A 165 2.88 19.06 2.51
C THR A 165 2.01 17.97 3.14
N ASN A 166 1.15 17.37 2.32
CA ASN A 166 0.36 16.21 2.72
C ASN A 166 1.32 15.01 2.94
N TYR A 167 1.79 14.84 4.17
CA TYR A 167 2.53 13.64 4.57
C TYR A 167 1.68 12.40 4.21
N LYS A 168 2.28 11.44 3.51
CA LYS A 168 1.61 10.17 3.18
C LYS A 168 1.65 9.20 4.35
N TYR A 169 2.70 9.28 5.17
CA TYR A 169 2.95 8.36 6.28
C TYR A 169 3.33 9.13 7.55
N CYS A 170 3.12 8.47 8.69
CA CYS A 170 3.36 8.95 10.03
C CYS A 170 4.19 7.93 10.81
N LEU A 171 5.20 8.40 11.56
CA LEU A 171 6.01 7.55 12.44
C LEU A 171 5.47 7.61 13.87
N ILE A 172 5.10 6.47 14.45
CA ILE A 172 4.59 6.40 15.81
C ILE A 172 5.58 5.65 16.69
N ARG A 173 5.98 6.29 17.80
CA ARG A 173 6.85 5.72 18.83
C ARG A 173 6.09 5.60 20.14
N ILE A 174 6.04 4.40 20.71
CA ILE A 174 5.32 4.10 21.93
C ILE A 174 6.32 3.67 22.99
N LYS A 175 6.46 4.47 24.03
CA LYS A 175 7.33 4.18 25.17
C LYS A 175 6.56 3.42 26.24
N PHE A 176 7.08 2.27 26.61
CA PHE A 176 6.56 1.41 27.66
C PHE A 176 7.17 1.74 29.03
N PRO A 177 6.51 1.33 30.14
CA PRO A 177 7.01 1.53 31.50
C PRO A 177 8.34 0.82 31.79
N ASP A 178 8.70 -0.20 31.02
CA ASP A 178 9.98 -0.92 31.07
C ASP A 178 11.09 -0.23 30.24
N TYR A 179 10.84 1.02 29.82
CA TYR A 179 11.72 1.87 29.01
C TYR A 179 11.93 1.41 27.57
N LEU A 180 11.23 0.36 27.11
CA LEU A 180 11.26 -0.06 25.71
C LEU A 180 10.45 0.91 24.84
N ILE A 181 10.92 1.11 23.61
CA ILE A 181 10.20 1.90 22.61
C ILE A 181 9.83 1.00 21.44
N LEU A 182 8.51 0.86 21.20
CA LEU A 182 7.97 0.23 20.00
C LEU A 182 7.76 1.30 18.94
N GLN A 183 8.40 1.13 17.78
CA GLN A 183 8.26 2.02 16.65
C GLN A 183 7.47 1.35 15.51
N GLY A 184 6.57 2.10 14.87
CA GLY A 184 5.85 1.65 13.67
C GLY A 184 5.53 2.82 12.74
N ILE A 185 5.52 2.54 11.43
CA ILE A 185 5.09 3.47 10.38
C ILE A 185 3.64 3.20 10.02
N PHE A 186 2.82 4.25 9.93
CA PHE A 186 1.37 4.21 9.67
C PHE A 186 0.98 5.19 8.55
N ASP A 187 -0.16 5.00 7.89
CA ASP A 187 -0.71 5.99 6.95
C ASP A 187 -1.38 7.15 7.70
N VAL A 188 -1.30 8.38 7.18
CA VAL A 188 -1.92 9.56 7.81
C VAL A 188 -3.44 9.43 7.97
N ASN A 189 -4.09 8.71 7.06
CA ASN A 189 -5.53 8.45 7.08
C ASN A 189 -5.89 7.14 7.78
N GLU A 190 -4.91 6.44 8.36
CA GLU A 190 -5.17 5.21 9.09
C GLU A 190 -5.98 5.51 10.36
N ARG A 191 -6.84 4.58 10.75
CA ARG A 191 -7.67 4.72 11.94
C ARG A 191 -6.88 4.38 13.19
N LEU A 192 -7.22 5.02 14.29
CA LEU A 192 -6.66 4.69 15.60
C LEU A 192 -6.87 3.22 15.98
N SER A 193 -7.96 2.58 15.52
CA SER A 193 -8.18 1.14 15.69
C SER A 193 -6.98 0.30 15.28
N ASN A 194 -6.37 0.60 14.13
CA ASN A 194 -5.25 -0.16 13.59
C ASN A 194 -4.00 0.00 14.44
N LEU A 195 -3.78 1.19 15.01
CA LEU A 195 -2.70 1.43 15.97
C LEU A 195 -2.94 0.66 17.27
N LEU A 196 -4.17 0.65 17.79
CA LEU A 196 -4.52 -0.10 19.01
C LEU A 196 -4.35 -1.62 18.79
N ASP A 197 -4.77 -2.12 17.63
CA ASP A 197 -4.63 -3.53 17.29
C ASP A 197 -3.16 -3.91 17.06
N PHE A 198 -2.37 -3.05 16.41
CA PHE A 198 -0.90 -3.20 16.33
C PHE A 198 -0.27 -3.32 17.72
N ILE A 199 -0.67 -2.48 18.66
CA ILE A 199 -0.15 -2.54 20.03
C ILE A 199 -0.58 -3.84 20.71
N LYS A 200 -1.85 -4.25 20.60
CA LYS A 200 -2.31 -5.52 21.15
C LYS A 200 -1.55 -6.71 20.59
N GLU A 201 -1.33 -6.74 19.28
CA GLU A 201 -0.55 -7.79 18.61
C GLU A 201 0.90 -7.83 19.10
N SER A 202 1.47 -6.67 19.48
CA SER A 202 2.82 -6.56 20.02
C SER A 202 2.95 -6.91 21.50
N LEU A 203 1.84 -6.91 22.25
CA LEU A 203 1.81 -7.20 23.69
C LEU A 203 1.87 -8.70 23.96
N PHE A 204 2.56 -9.09 25.04
CA PHE A 204 2.59 -10.49 25.49
C PHE A 204 1.20 -10.99 25.95
N ASN A 205 0.34 -10.08 26.42
CA ASN A 205 -1.04 -10.39 26.83
C ASN A 205 -2.02 -9.46 26.12
N GLU A 206 -2.70 -10.00 25.11
CA GLU A 206 -3.56 -9.27 24.17
C GLU A 206 -4.84 -8.71 24.84
N ASN A 207 -5.18 -9.21 26.03
CA ASN A 207 -6.37 -8.82 26.79
C ASN A 207 -6.12 -7.69 27.82
N LEU A 208 -4.94 -7.07 27.82
CA LEU A 208 -4.63 -6.01 28.77
C LEU A 208 -5.35 -4.70 28.41
N PRO A 209 -6.16 -4.11 29.32
CA PRO A 209 -6.69 -2.77 29.12
C PRO A 209 -5.56 -1.75 29.31
N PHE A 210 -5.20 -1.06 28.23
CA PHE A 210 -4.22 0.02 28.24
C PHE A 210 -4.80 1.32 27.71
N LYS A 211 -4.17 2.43 28.08
CA LYS A 211 -4.44 3.78 27.57
C LYS A 211 -3.14 4.37 27.03
N LEU A 212 -3.24 5.22 26.02
CA LEU A 212 -2.10 5.91 25.44
C LEU A 212 -2.16 7.38 25.84
N LYS A 213 -1.03 7.94 26.27
CA LYS A 213 -0.95 9.37 26.62
C LYS A 213 0.03 10.06 25.69
N LEU A 214 -0.38 11.16 25.07
CA LEU A 214 0.53 12.01 24.31
C LEU A 214 1.42 12.82 25.26
N VAL A 215 2.52 13.34 24.71
CA VAL A 215 3.37 14.33 25.39
C VAL A 215 2.57 15.59 25.77
N ASP A 216 1.52 15.95 25.01
CA ASP A 216 0.57 17.05 25.28
C ASP A 216 -0.39 16.76 26.46
N GLY A 217 -0.26 15.62 27.14
CA GLY A 217 -1.09 15.29 28.31
C GLY A 217 -2.45 14.67 27.99
N ARG A 218 -2.90 14.74 26.73
CA ARG A 218 -4.13 14.09 26.24
C ARG A 218 -4.02 12.57 26.35
N THR A 219 -5.10 11.91 26.77
CA THR A 219 -5.18 10.44 26.78
C THR A 219 -6.04 9.97 25.62
N ILE A 220 -5.43 9.22 24.70
CA ILE A 220 -6.11 8.54 23.61
C ILE A 220 -6.42 7.10 24.05
N GLY A 221 -7.60 6.61 23.71
CA GLY A 221 -7.99 5.24 24.02
C GLY A 221 -9.06 4.68 23.10
N TYR A 222 -9.79 3.69 23.62
CA TYR A 222 -10.84 2.99 22.88
C TYR A 222 -12.07 3.86 22.51
N ALA A 223 -12.15 5.11 23.00
CA ALA A 223 -13.21 6.06 22.66
C ALA A 223 -12.98 6.71 21.28
N ASP A 224 -11.72 6.94 20.90
CA ASP A 224 -11.35 7.69 19.69
C ASP A 224 -11.05 6.78 18.49
N LYS A 225 -11.46 5.49 18.56
CA LYS A 225 -11.11 4.43 17.59
C LYS A 225 -11.36 4.79 16.13
N ASN A 226 -12.41 5.57 15.89
CA ASN A 226 -12.88 5.90 14.55
C ASN A 226 -12.18 7.14 13.97
N MET A 227 -11.40 7.86 14.78
CA MET A 227 -10.66 9.04 14.34
C MET A 227 -9.40 8.62 13.58
N THR A 228 -9.01 9.46 12.62
CA THR A 228 -7.78 9.26 11.85
C THR A 228 -6.55 9.75 12.63
N LEU A 229 -5.36 9.23 12.30
CA LEU A 229 -4.11 9.69 12.91
C LEU A 229 -3.85 11.19 12.63
N SER A 230 -4.29 11.69 11.47
CA SER A 230 -4.31 13.12 11.13
C SER A 230 -5.17 13.94 12.10
N GLU A 231 -6.42 13.52 12.33
CA GLU A 231 -7.35 14.20 13.25
C GLU A 231 -6.84 14.24 14.69
N LEU A 232 -6.05 13.24 15.09
CA LEU A 232 -5.44 13.13 16.41
C LEU A 232 -4.11 13.91 16.52
N ASN A 233 -3.71 14.66 15.49
CA ASN A 233 -2.46 15.41 15.40
C ASN A 233 -1.22 14.54 15.69
N LEU A 234 -1.25 13.28 15.24
CA LEU A 234 -0.13 12.35 15.42
C LEU A 234 0.93 12.46 14.29
N VAL A 235 0.65 13.27 13.27
CA VAL A 235 1.46 13.45 12.05
C VAL A 235 2.44 14.61 12.22
N PRO A 236 3.67 14.54 11.66
CA PRO A 236 4.28 13.41 10.95
C PRO A 236 4.98 12.41 11.87
N THR A 237 5.19 12.75 13.14
CA THR A 237 5.80 11.86 14.12
C THR A 237 5.16 12.05 15.49
N ALA A 238 4.67 10.96 16.09
CA ALA A 238 4.06 10.98 17.41
C ALA A 238 4.86 10.17 18.42
N PHE A 239 4.90 10.68 19.64
CA PHE A 239 5.42 9.98 20.81
C PHE A 239 4.30 9.72 21.81
N LEU A 240 4.06 8.45 22.11
CA LEU A 240 2.98 7.98 22.97
C LEU A 240 3.58 7.26 24.18
N LEU A 241 2.99 7.51 25.34
CA LEU A 241 3.31 6.82 26.59
C LEU A 241 2.26 5.75 26.82
N PHE A 242 2.71 4.51 26.99
CA PHE A 242 1.84 3.38 27.31
C PHE A 242 1.53 3.37 28.81
N ILE A 243 0.25 3.49 29.16
CA ILE A 243 -0.23 3.50 30.56
C ILE A 243 -1.14 2.30 30.79
N ILE A 244 -0.83 1.55 31.84
CA ILE A 244 -1.63 0.40 32.30
C ILE A 244 -2.32 0.78 33.60
N ASP A 245 -3.54 0.28 33.80
CA ASP A 245 -4.23 0.44 35.07
C ASP A 245 -3.45 -0.24 36.22
N PRO A 246 -3.14 0.46 37.33
CA PRO A 246 -2.31 -0.07 38.41
C PRO A 246 -2.89 -1.28 39.16
N LEU A 247 -4.12 -1.70 38.85
CA LEU A 247 -4.71 -2.94 39.36
C LEU A 247 -4.09 -4.20 38.74
N TYR A 248 -3.51 -4.10 37.53
CA TYR A 248 -2.91 -5.23 36.80
C TYR A 248 -1.38 -5.31 36.94
N THR A 249 -0.72 -4.24 37.36
CA THR A 249 0.75 -4.21 37.55
C THR A 249 1.23 -5.06 38.73
N LYS A 250 0.40 -5.32 39.74
CA LYS A 250 0.78 -6.16 40.90
C LYS A 250 0.75 -7.68 40.63
N LYS A 251 0.04 -8.16 39.59
CA LYS A 251 -0.08 -9.60 39.29
C LYS A 251 0.85 -10.10 38.19
N ASN A 252 1.35 -9.22 37.31
CA ASN A 252 2.05 -9.59 36.08
C ASN A 252 3.54 -9.19 36.04
N GLN A 253 4.23 -9.14 37.18
CA GLN A 253 5.68 -8.84 37.26
C GLN A 253 6.59 -9.95 36.70
N LYS A 254 6.04 -11.03 36.13
CA LYS A 254 6.82 -12.20 35.68
C LYS A 254 7.21 -12.18 34.19
N TYR A 255 6.65 -11.27 33.38
CA TYR A 255 6.89 -11.24 31.93
C TYR A 255 7.05 -9.80 31.40
N PRO A 256 7.91 -9.58 30.38
CA PRO A 256 8.02 -8.29 29.70
C PRO A 256 6.69 -7.90 29.04
N TYR A 257 6.45 -6.59 28.86
CA TYR A 257 5.19 -6.12 28.26
C TYR A 257 5.06 -6.49 26.78
N LEU A 258 6.18 -6.50 26.05
CA LEU A 258 6.26 -6.87 24.64
C LEU A 258 6.54 -8.37 24.46
N LYS A 259 6.05 -8.94 23.35
CA LYS A 259 6.34 -10.33 22.96
C LYS A 259 7.85 -10.56 22.85
N THR A 260 8.31 -11.72 23.32
CA THR A 260 9.74 -12.08 23.34
C THR A 260 10.36 -12.10 21.94
N GLU A 261 9.57 -12.37 20.90
CA GLU A 261 10.00 -12.30 19.50
C GLU A 261 10.39 -10.88 19.05
N LEU A 262 9.72 -9.85 19.60
CA LEU A 262 10.06 -8.45 19.34
C LEU A 262 11.27 -7.98 20.15
N LEU A 263 11.56 -8.65 21.28
CA LEU A 263 12.78 -8.40 22.07
C LEU A 263 14.04 -8.99 21.41
N LEU A 264 13.90 -9.91 20.45
CA LEU A 264 15.01 -10.46 19.65
C LEU A 264 15.46 -9.51 18.52
N LEU A 265 14.70 -8.44 18.25
CA LEU A 265 15.07 -7.37 17.31
C LEU A 265 15.96 -6.29 17.95
N VAL A 266 16.31 -6.45 19.24
CA VAL A 266 17.23 -5.59 19.98
C VAL A 266 18.67 -6.05 19.80
#